data_AF-A0A261FFT3-F1
#
_entry.id   AF-A0A261FFT3-F1
#
_cell.length_a   1.000
_cell.length_b   1.000
_cell.length_c   1.000
_cell.angle_alpha   90.00
_cell.angle_beta   90.00
_cell.angle_gamma   90.00
#
_symmetry.space_group_name_H-M   'P 1'
#
loop_
_entity.id
_entity.type
_entity.pdbx_description
1 polymer ?
#
loop_
_entity_poly.entity_id
_entity_poly.type
_entity_poly.pdbx_seq_one_letter_code
_entity_poly.pdbx_strand_id
1 'polypeptide(L)'
;MTRSRTSAKAAGQRLETQMEQWLQWAFQDDRIVRSRLHGKHDQGDIVGLRFDGDRVCIECKATRNGKDGAPRGVVKEFGEAITEAGNIDSPWPVLIKKRDQVGDRLVRNGGSQLGIILENDYYRLCRHNMTGFRPSLIQPTQAMIANDLVGMPCSSLFRLFNHGLPLGPE
;
A
#
# COMPACT_ATOMS: atom_id res chain seq x y z
N MET A 1 -13.13 19.47 12.30
CA MET A 1 -12.88 18.77 13.57
C MET A 1 -11.59 17.98 13.44
N THR A 2 -10.57 18.31 14.24
CA THR A 2 -9.29 17.59 14.26
C THR A 2 -9.51 16.26 14.99
N ARG A 3 -9.03 15.14 14.43
CA ARG A 3 -9.17 13.82 15.05
C ARG A 3 -8.44 13.78 16.40
N SER A 4 -9.06 13.19 17.42
CA SER A 4 -8.36 12.85 18.66
C SER A 4 -7.30 11.78 18.37
N ARG A 5 -6.23 11.73 19.18
CA ARG A 5 -5.18 10.70 19.07
C ARG A 5 -5.77 9.28 19.06
N THR A 6 -6.76 9.02 19.90
CA THR A 6 -7.47 7.73 19.98
C THR A 6 -8.17 7.40 18.66
N SER A 7 -8.90 8.36 18.08
CA SER A 7 -9.61 8.13 16.81
C SER A 7 -8.65 7.93 15.62
N ALA A 8 -7.49 8.59 15.64
CA ALA A 8 -6.44 8.41 14.63
C ALA A 8 -5.82 7.00 14.73
N LYS A 9 -5.45 6.56 15.93
CA LYS A 9 -4.95 5.20 16.17
C LYS A 9 -5.96 4.13 15.75
N ALA A 10 -7.23 4.29 16.12
CA ALA A 10 -8.27 3.36 15.75
C ALA A 10 -8.50 3.32 14.21
N ALA A 11 -8.33 4.45 13.52
CA ALA A 11 -8.42 4.49 12.06
C ALA A 11 -7.25 3.78 11.38
N GLY A 12 -6.02 3.92 11.91
CA GLY A 12 -4.85 3.16 11.46
C GLY A 12 -5.07 1.66 11.62
N GLN A 13 -5.41 1.22 12.84
CA GLN A 13 -5.65 -0.19 13.14
C GLN A 13 -6.72 -0.81 12.24
N ARG A 14 -7.79 -0.09 11.91
CA ARG A 14 -8.83 -0.58 10.99
C ARG A 14 -8.33 -0.73 9.55
N LEU A 15 -7.51 0.21 9.07
CA LEU A 15 -6.89 0.11 7.76
C LEU A 15 -5.94 -1.10 7.71
N GLU A 16 -5.05 -1.23 8.69
CA GLU A 16 -4.11 -2.36 8.77
C GLU A 16 -4.84 -3.71 8.79
N THR A 17 -5.88 -3.85 9.63
CA THR A 17 -6.69 -5.08 9.68
C THR A 17 -7.38 -5.35 8.33
N GLN A 18 -7.93 -4.32 7.68
CA GLN A 18 -8.53 -4.50 6.36
C GLN A 18 -7.50 -4.97 5.33
N MET A 19 -6.31 -4.36 5.31
CA MET A 19 -5.29 -4.67 4.31
C MET A 19 -4.66 -6.04 4.53
N GLU A 20 -4.45 -6.46 5.79
CA GLU A 20 -4.06 -7.84 6.11
C GLU A 20 -5.04 -8.85 5.52
N GLN A 21 -6.32 -8.75 5.88
CA GLN A 21 -7.36 -9.67 5.40
C GLN A 21 -7.50 -9.63 3.87
N TRP A 22 -7.40 -8.44 3.28
CA TRP A 22 -7.52 -8.29 1.83
C TRP A 22 -6.30 -8.86 1.09
N LEU A 23 -5.08 -8.68 1.59
CA LEU A 23 -3.87 -9.22 0.98
C LEU A 23 -3.78 -10.75 1.14
N GLN A 24 -4.14 -11.30 2.30
CA GLN A 24 -4.28 -12.75 2.49
C GLN A 24 -5.24 -13.35 1.46
N TRP A 25 -6.39 -12.70 1.27
CA TRP A 25 -7.32 -13.10 0.22
C TRP A 25 -6.72 -12.91 -1.19
N ALA A 26 -6.08 -11.78 -1.47
CA ALA A 26 -5.59 -11.45 -2.80
C ALA A 26 -4.48 -12.40 -3.28
N PHE A 27 -3.61 -12.85 -2.38
CA PHE A 27 -2.49 -13.74 -2.68
C PHE A 27 -2.73 -15.20 -2.26
N GLN A 28 -3.86 -15.49 -1.62
CA GLN A 28 -4.15 -16.80 -1.02
C GLN A 28 -3.04 -17.26 -0.07
N ASP A 29 -2.51 -16.32 0.72
CA ASP A 29 -1.33 -16.52 1.57
C ASP A 29 -1.58 -15.98 2.98
N ASP A 30 -1.78 -16.88 3.94
CA ASP A 30 -2.05 -16.55 5.36
C ASP A 30 -0.80 -16.08 6.13
N ARG A 31 0.38 -16.20 5.53
CA ARG A 31 1.64 -15.67 6.09
C ARG A 31 1.72 -14.16 5.97
N ILE A 32 0.87 -13.54 5.13
CA ILE A 32 0.74 -12.09 5.07
C ILE A 32 -0.03 -11.64 6.31
N VAL A 33 0.65 -10.95 7.22
CA VAL A 33 0.07 -10.55 8.51
C VAL A 33 0.49 -9.15 8.88
N ARG A 34 -0.24 -8.53 9.79
CA ARG A 34 0.20 -7.30 10.45
C ARG A 34 1.47 -7.55 11.24
N SER A 35 2.41 -6.63 11.11
CA SER A 35 3.58 -6.58 11.98
C SER A 35 3.13 -6.37 13.43
N ARG A 36 3.78 -7.07 14.35
CA ARG A 36 3.63 -6.82 15.79
C ARG A 36 4.81 -5.93 16.22
N LEU A 37 4.63 -5.10 17.23
CA LEU A 37 5.59 -4.05 17.63
C LEU A 37 7.07 -4.51 17.61
N HIS A 38 7.87 -3.99 16.68
CA HIS A 38 9.31 -4.28 16.58
C HIS A 38 10.16 -3.03 16.89
N GLY A 39 10.05 -2.50 18.11
CA GLY A 39 11.03 -1.57 18.70
C GLY A 39 11.62 -0.52 17.72
N LYS A 40 12.95 -0.43 17.64
CA LYS A 40 13.68 0.53 16.79
C LYS A 40 13.85 0.11 15.32
N HIS A 41 13.42 -1.10 14.95
CA HIS A 41 13.62 -1.67 13.62
C HIS A 41 12.27 -2.07 13.04
N ASP A 42 11.45 -1.04 12.80
CA ASP A 42 10.17 -1.22 12.15
C ASP A 42 10.37 -1.71 10.71
N GLN A 43 9.52 -2.65 10.30
CA GLN A 43 9.61 -3.38 9.03
C GLN A 43 8.41 -3.07 8.12
N GLY A 44 7.60 -2.09 8.53
CA GLY A 44 6.30 -1.76 7.96
C GLY A 44 5.15 -2.42 8.71
N ASP A 45 3.96 -1.86 8.50
CA ASP A 45 2.70 -2.31 9.10
C ASP A 45 2.25 -3.71 8.68
N ILE A 46 2.52 -4.13 7.43
CA ILE A 46 2.16 -5.47 6.90
C ILE A 46 3.42 -6.19 6.41
N VAL A 47 3.58 -7.44 6.83
CA VAL A 47 4.73 -8.30 6.51
C VAL A 47 4.28 -9.60 5.85
N GLY A 48 5.24 -10.37 5.32
CA GLY A 48 5.02 -11.71 4.75
C GLY A 48 4.89 -11.75 3.23
N LEU A 49 4.51 -10.64 2.59
CA LEU A 49 4.48 -10.56 1.14
C LEU A 49 5.90 -10.55 0.56
N ARG A 50 6.11 -11.34 -0.50
CA ARG A 50 7.36 -11.37 -1.27
C ARG A 50 7.10 -11.24 -2.76
N PHE A 51 8.05 -10.64 -3.46
CA PHE A 51 8.06 -10.51 -4.91
C PHE A 51 9.47 -10.83 -5.43
N ASP A 52 9.56 -11.82 -6.32
CA ASP A 52 10.84 -12.31 -6.88
C ASP A 52 11.93 -12.59 -5.84
N GLY A 53 11.52 -13.15 -4.70
CA GLY A 53 12.42 -13.51 -3.61
C GLY A 53 12.68 -12.39 -2.61
N ASP A 54 12.37 -11.13 -2.95
CA ASP A 54 12.53 -9.99 -2.04
C ASP A 54 11.29 -9.78 -1.18
N ARG A 55 11.47 -9.20 0.00
CA ARG A 55 10.35 -8.77 0.86
C ARG A 55 9.72 -7.52 0.27
N VAL A 56 8.40 -7.38 0.39
CA VAL A 56 7.70 -6.12 0.09
C VAL A 56 7.43 -5.39 1.40
N CYS A 57 7.94 -4.17 1.54
CA CYS A 57 7.69 -3.33 2.72
C CYS A 57 6.39 -2.56 2.52
N ILE A 58 5.39 -2.76 3.39
CA ILE A 58 4.06 -2.17 3.24
C ILE A 58 3.73 -1.35 4.47
N GLU A 59 3.55 -0.05 4.26
CA GLU A 59 3.19 0.90 5.30
C GLU A 59 1.78 1.44 5.10
N CYS A 60 0.95 1.53 6.15
CA CYS A 60 -0.46 1.88 6.09
C CYS A 60 -0.77 3.22 6.77
N LYS A 61 -1.25 4.21 6.01
CA LYS A 61 -1.61 5.54 6.55
C LYS A 61 -3.08 5.88 6.38
N ALA A 62 -3.76 6.08 7.51
CA ALA A 62 -5.16 6.54 7.58
C ALA A 62 -5.29 8.06 7.82
N THR A 63 -4.31 8.85 7.39
CA THR A 63 -4.33 10.32 7.50
C THR A 63 -5.38 10.94 6.57
N ARG A 64 -5.84 12.16 6.91
CA ARG A 64 -6.97 12.79 6.22
C ARG A 64 -6.54 13.33 4.85
N ASN A 65 -7.34 13.05 3.83
CA ASN A 65 -7.17 13.61 2.49
C ASN A 65 -7.64 15.08 2.41
N GLY A 66 -7.41 15.70 1.25
CA GLY A 66 -7.92 17.02 0.91
C GLY A 66 -9.44 17.08 0.83
N LYS A 67 -9.98 18.30 0.71
CA LYS A 67 -11.44 18.48 0.54
C LYS A 67 -11.95 17.91 -0.78
N ASP A 68 -11.05 17.85 -1.76
CA ASP A 68 -11.17 17.28 -3.09
C ASP A 68 -10.87 15.77 -3.14
N GLY A 69 -10.59 15.14 -1.99
CA GLY A 69 -10.20 13.72 -1.90
C GLY A 69 -8.75 13.44 -2.29
N ALA A 70 -7.96 14.46 -2.65
CA ALA A 70 -6.56 14.28 -3.00
C ALA A 70 -5.72 13.83 -1.79
N PRO A 71 -4.81 12.86 -1.95
CA PRO A 71 -3.99 12.39 -0.84
C PRO A 71 -3.04 13.49 -0.36
N ARG A 72 -2.89 13.61 0.97
CA ARG A 72 -2.00 14.58 1.63
C ARG A 72 -0.90 13.89 2.41
N GLY A 73 0.19 14.59 2.67
CA GLY A 73 1.32 14.07 3.46
C GLY A 73 2.10 12.95 2.78
N VAL A 74 1.83 12.69 1.49
CA VAL A 74 2.35 11.54 0.74
C VAL A 74 3.87 11.45 0.75
N VAL A 75 4.58 12.56 0.62
CA VAL A 75 6.05 12.57 0.57
C VAL A 75 6.65 12.11 1.89
N LYS A 76 6.19 12.68 3.01
CA LYS A 76 6.67 12.30 4.34
C LYS A 76 6.35 10.83 4.63
N GLU A 77 5.11 10.44 4.40
CA GLU A 77 4.63 9.09 4.70
C GLU A 77 5.30 8.04 3.80
N PHE A 78 5.61 8.37 2.55
CA PHE A 78 6.36 7.48 1.68
C PHE A 78 7.84 7.38 2.10
N GLY A 79 8.42 8.47 2.62
CA GLY A 79 9.76 8.45 3.22
C GLY A 79 9.88 7.52 4.43
N GLU A 80 8.81 7.37 5.21
CA GLU A 80 8.72 6.37 6.29
C GLU A 80 8.79 4.94 5.69
N ALA A 81 8.00 4.66 4.64
CA ALA A 81 8.04 3.38 3.94
C ALA A 81 9.43 3.06 3.31
N ILE A 82 10.14 4.06 2.78
CA ILE A 82 11.52 3.89 2.29
C ILE A 82 12.46 3.51 3.44
N THR A 83 12.33 4.18 4.59
CA THR A 83 13.19 3.92 5.76
C THR A 83 12.99 2.51 6.28
N GLU A 84 11.73 2.07 6.39
CA GLU A 84 11.37 0.73 6.83
C GLU A 84 11.78 -0.35 5.83
N ALA A 85 11.64 -0.08 4.53
CA ALA A 85 12.14 -0.97 3.48
C ALA A 85 13.66 -1.17 3.62
N GLY A 86 14.40 -0.09 3.93
CA GLY A 86 15.82 -0.14 4.23
C GLY A 86 16.18 -0.99 5.45
N ASN A 87 15.32 -1.05 6.48
CA ASN A 87 15.56 -1.90 7.66
C ASN A 87 15.51 -3.40 7.36
N ILE A 88 14.88 -3.80 6.26
CA ILE A 88 14.72 -5.20 5.84
C ILE A 88 15.37 -5.50 4.49
N ASP A 89 16.25 -4.61 4.02
CA ASP A 89 16.92 -4.67 2.71
C ASP A 89 15.94 -4.91 1.55
N SER A 90 14.73 -4.33 1.64
CA SER A 90 13.69 -4.44 0.63
C SER A 90 13.85 -3.36 -0.44
N PRO A 91 13.84 -3.71 -1.73
CA PRO A 91 13.81 -2.75 -2.82
C PRO A 91 12.38 -2.32 -3.19
N TRP A 92 11.39 -2.64 -2.36
CA TRP A 92 9.97 -2.48 -2.65
C TRP A 92 9.23 -1.74 -1.52
N PRO A 93 9.44 -0.42 -1.37
CA PRO A 93 8.64 0.40 -0.47
C PRO A 93 7.23 0.64 -1.06
N VAL A 94 6.20 0.32 -0.28
CA VAL A 94 4.79 0.52 -0.65
C VAL A 94 4.09 1.31 0.45
N LEU A 95 3.46 2.42 0.06
CA LEU A 95 2.55 3.16 0.94
C LEU A 95 1.10 2.87 0.55
N ILE A 96 0.32 2.34 1.48
CA ILE A 96 -1.13 2.22 1.37
C ILE A 96 -1.78 3.37 2.12
N LYS A 97 -2.49 4.23 1.40
CA LYS A 97 -3.30 5.30 1.98
C LYS A 97 -4.78 4.95 1.98
N LYS A 98 -5.43 5.30 3.09
CA LYS A 98 -6.89 5.29 3.19
C LYS A 98 -7.49 6.27 2.18
N ARG A 99 -8.28 5.76 1.24
CA ARG A 99 -9.07 6.57 0.29
C ARG A 99 -10.41 6.97 0.88
N ASP A 100 -10.89 8.16 0.58
CA ASP A 100 -12.21 8.59 1.03
C ASP A 100 -13.31 7.69 0.43
N GLN A 101 -14.42 7.52 1.15
CA GLN A 101 -15.58 6.68 0.75
C GLN A 101 -15.33 5.18 0.57
N VAL A 102 -14.10 4.68 0.78
CA VAL A 102 -13.84 3.23 0.77
C VAL A 102 -14.07 2.66 2.17
N GLY A 103 -15.19 1.97 2.41
CA GLY A 103 -15.48 1.38 3.72
C GLY A 103 -14.57 0.18 4.06
N ASP A 104 -14.45 -0.13 5.34
CA ASP A 104 -13.69 -1.28 5.90
C ASP A 104 -14.57 -2.50 6.22
N ARG A 105 -15.90 -2.39 6.08
CA ARG A 105 -16.86 -3.49 6.34
C ARG A 105 -16.70 -4.70 5.44
N LEU A 106 -16.27 -4.51 4.20
CA LEU A 106 -16.05 -5.59 3.24
C LEU A 106 -14.56 -5.70 2.96
N VAL A 107 -14.00 -6.89 3.16
CA VAL A 107 -12.57 -7.19 2.89
C VAL A 107 -12.21 -6.80 1.46
N ARG A 108 -13.07 -7.13 0.48
CA ARG A 108 -12.88 -6.80 -0.95
C ARG A 108 -12.63 -5.31 -1.22
N ASN A 109 -13.12 -4.41 -0.38
CA ASN A 109 -12.89 -2.97 -0.53
C ASN A 109 -11.42 -2.57 -0.30
N GLY A 110 -10.59 -3.44 0.30
CA GLY A 110 -9.16 -3.19 0.46
C GLY A 110 -8.46 -2.87 -0.87
N GLY A 111 -8.86 -3.55 -1.95
CA GLY A 111 -8.34 -3.30 -3.31
C GLY A 111 -8.65 -1.90 -3.84
N SER A 112 -9.64 -1.21 -3.26
CA SER A 112 -9.97 0.17 -3.57
C SER A 112 -9.21 1.20 -2.74
N GLN A 113 -8.40 0.82 -1.75
CA GLN A 113 -7.49 1.77 -1.11
C GLN A 113 -6.41 2.23 -2.10
N LEU A 114 -5.72 3.33 -1.78
CA LEU A 114 -4.70 3.90 -2.65
C LEU A 114 -3.33 3.29 -2.33
N GLY A 115 -2.72 2.61 -3.29
CA GLY A 115 -1.30 2.23 -3.24
C GLY A 115 -0.44 3.29 -3.92
N ILE A 116 0.69 3.63 -3.32
CA ILE A 116 1.69 4.58 -3.83
C ILE A 116 3.06 3.92 -3.80
N ILE A 117 3.81 4.06 -4.89
CA ILE A 117 5.18 3.57 -5.08
C ILE A 117 6.01 4.59 -5.87
N LEU A 118 7.32 4.37 -5.96
CA LEU A 118 8.18 5.11 -6.89
C LEU A 118 7.82 4.78 -8.34
N GLU A 119 7.94 5.77 -9.23
CA GLU A 119 7.72 5.60 -10.66
C GLU A 119 8.70 4.58 -11.26
N ASN A 120 9.96 4.58 -10.82
CA ASN A 120 10.93 3.56 -11.24
C ASN A 120 10.49 2.15 -10.84
N ASP A 121 9.95 1.98 -9.63
CA ASP A 121 9.44 0.68 -9.15
C ASP A 121 8.20 0.24 -9.93
N TYR A 122 7.35 1.19 -10.31
CA TYR A 122 6.24 0.92 -11.22
C TYR A 122 6.73 0.35 -12.56
N TYR A 123 7.75 0.96 -13.18
CA TYR A 123 8.32 0.44 -14.41
C TYR A 123 9.02 -0.92 -14.20
N ARG A 124 9.71 -1.11 -13.08
CA ARG A 124 10.30 -2.41 -12.71
C ARG A 124 9.21 -3.48 -12.62
N LEU A 125 8.14 -3.24 -11.90
CA LEU A 125 7.00 -4.16 -11.80
C LEU A 125 6.34 -4.43 -13.16
N CYS A 126 6.17 -3.40 -14.00
CA CYS A 126 5.62 -3.56 -15.35
C CYS A 126 6.47 -4.46 -16.25
N ARG A 127 7.79 -4.54 -16.06
CA ARG A 127 8.65 -5.46 -16.83
C ARG A 127 8.44 -6.92 -16.46
N HIS A 128 7.93 -7.19 -15.26
CA HIS A 128 7.62 -8.53 -14.76
C HIS A 128 6.14 -8.91 -14.98
N ASN A 129 5.37 -8.05 -15.65
CA ASN A 129 3.99 -8.29 -16.01
C ASN A 129 3.91 -9.30 -17.17
N MET A 130 3.43 -10.50 -16.87
CA MET A 130 3.36 -11.61 -17.81
C MET A 130 2.07 -11.64 -18.64
N THR A 131 1.06 -10.85 -18.26
CA THR A 131 -0.30 -10.96 -18.82
C THR A 131 -0.69 -9.77 -19.70
N GLY A 132 0.18 -8.78 -19.85
CA GLY A 132 -0.16 -7.51 -20.51
C GLY A 132 -1.18 -6.67 -19.72
N PHE A 133 -1.40 -6.99 -18.44
CA PHE A 133 -2.31 -6.25 -17.57
C PHE A 133 -1.94 -4.76 -17.55
N ARG A 134 -2.92 -3.88 -17.76
CA ARG A 134 -2.69 -2.43 -17.70
C ARG A 134 -3.20 -1.89 -16.36
N PRO A 135 -2.31 -1.50 -15.43
CA PRO A 135 -2.71 -0.95 -14.15
C PRO A 135 -3.41 0.40 -14.33
N SER A 136 -4.49 0.62 -13.60
CA SER A 136 -5.20 1.90 -13.62
C SER A 136 -4.53 2.90 -12.68
N LEU A 137 -3.78 3.86 -13.23
CA LEU A 137 -3.17 4.94 -12.45
C LEU A 137 -4.22 5.99 -12.07
N ILE A 138 -4.04 6.62 -10.89
CA ILE A 138 -4.79 7.82 -10.53
C ILE A 138 -4.08 9.08 -11.06
N GLN A 139 -4.81 10.19 -11.18
CA GLN A 139 -4.19 11.49 -11.41
C GLN A 139 -3.25 11.83 -10.24
N PRO A 140 -1.94 12.01 -10.48
CA PRO A 140 -1.02 12.36 -9.41
C PRO A 140 -1.24 13.79 -8.93
N THR A 141 -0.95 14.03 -7.65
CA THR A 141 -0.87 15.39 -7.10
C THR A 141 0.47 16.04 -7.47
N GLN A 142 0.57 17.37 -7.37
CA GLN A 142 1.84 18.07 -7.63
C GLN A 142 3.00 17.55 -6.74
N ALA A 143 2.70 17.20 -5.49
CA ALA A 143 3.68 16.64 -4.57
C ALA A 143 4.17 15.25 -5.00
N MET A 144 3.29 14.43 -5.60
CA MET A 144 3.66 13.13 -6.14
C MET A 144 4.56 13.27 -7.37
N ILE A 145 4.19 14.16 -8.30
CA ILE A 145 4.97 14.46 -9.50
C ILE A 145 6.38 14.94 -9.12
N ALA A 146 6.48 15.85 -8.16
CA ALA A 146 7.77 16.41 -7.74
C ALA A 146 8.69 15.42 -6.99
N ASN A 147 8.21 14.21 -6.69
CA ASN A 147 8.94 13.18 -5.94
C ASN A 147 8.88 11.82 -6.63
N ASP A 148 8.59 11.79 -7.93
CA ASP A 148 8.53 10.57 -8.75
C ASP A 148 7.64 9.48 -8.14
N LEU A 149 6.49 9.88 -7.58
CA LEU A 149 5.52 8.96 -7.00
C LEU A 149 4.35 8.73 -7.95
N VAL A 150 3.94 7.48 -8.08
CA VAL A 150 2.72 7.10 -8.80
C VAL A 150 1.72 6.46 -7.86
N GLY A 151 0.44 6.72 -8.11
CA GLY A 151 -0.65 6.17 -7.32
C GLY A 151 -1.59 5.33 -8.17
N MET A 152 -2.15 4.28 -7.58
CA MET A 152 -3.17 3.43 -8.20
C MET A 152 -4.02 2.72 -7.13
N PRO A 153 -5.21 2.18 -7.46
CA PRO A 153 -5.90 1.29 -6.54
C PRO A 153 -5.00 0.10 -6.13
N CYS A 154 -5.12 -0.35 -4.88
CA CYS A 154 -4.37 -1.50 -4.39
C CYS A 154 -4.58 -2.74 -5.27
N SER A 155 -5.77 -2.94 -5.83
CA SER A 155 -6.02 -4.03 -6.78
C SER A 155 -5.15 -3.95 -8.03
N SER A 156 -4.86 -2.75 -8.56
CA SER A 156 -3.93 -2.56 -9.67
C SER A 156 -2.49 -2.80 -9.24
N LEU A 157 -2.07 -2.22 -8.12
CA LEU A 157 -0.70 -2.33 -7.63
C LEU A 157 -0.33 -3.77 -7.29
N PHE A 158 -1.12 -4.42 -6.45
CA PHE A 158 -0.81 -5.78 -5.99
C PHE A 158 -1.00 -6.82 -7.09
N ARG A 159 -1.79 -6.53 -8.13
CA ARG A 159 -1.81 -7.35 -9.35
C ARG A 159 -0.47 -7.30 -10.08
N LEU A 160 0.24 -6.17 -10.06
CA LEU A 160 1.62 -6.12 -10.59
C LEU A 160 2.59 -6.93 -9.72
N PHE A 161 2.46 -6.87 -8.40
CA PHE A 161 3.18 -7.77 -7.48
C PHE A 161 2.77 -9.26 -7.62
N ASN A 162 1.74 -9.55 -8.40
CA ASN A 162 1.35 -10.90 -8.81
C ASN A 162 1.65 -11.16 -10.29
N HIS A 163 2.67 -10.52 -10.87
CA HIS A 163 3.06 -10.66 -12.29
C HIS A 163 1.94 -10.34 -13.30
N GLY A 164 0.96 -9.52 -12.91
CA GLY A 164 -0.22 -9.22 -13.73
C GLY A 164 -1.32 -10.28 -13.67
N LEU A 165 -1.14 -11.37 -12.92
CA LEU A 165 -2.15 -12.41 -12.73
C LEU A 165 -3.30 -11.93 -11.85
N PRO A 166 -4.53 -12.43 -12.04
CA PRO A 166 -5.67 -12.10 -11.17
C PRO A 166 -5.35 -12.31 -9.68
N LEU A 167 -6.01 -11.51 -8.83
CA LEU A 167 -5.89 -11.61 -7.37
C LEU A 167 -7.07 -12.41 -6.82
N GLY A 168 -6.78 -13.29 -5.87
CA GLY A 168 -7.76 -14.17 -5.23
C GLY A 168 -8.33 -15.24 -6.17
N PRO A 169 -9.19 -16.13 -5.65
CA PRO A 169 -9.96 -17.05 -6.45
C PRO A 169 -11.01 -16.28 -7.27
N GLU A 170 -11.38 -16.87 -8.41
CA GLU A 170 -12.46 -16.39 -9.28
C GLU A 170 -13.81 -16.25 -8.55
#